data_AF-A0A9J7AXQ6-F1
#
_entry.id   AF-A0A9J7AXQ6-F1
#
_cell.length_a   1.000
_cell.length_b   1.000
_cell.length_c   1.000
_cell.angle_alpha   90.00
_cell.angle_beta   90.00
_cell.angle_gamma   90.00
#
_symmetry.space_group_name_H-M   'P 1'
#
loop_
_entity.id
_entity.type
_entity.pdbx_description
1 polymer ?
#
loop_
_entity_poly.entity_id
_entity_poly.type
_entity_poly.pdbx_seq_one_letter_code
_entity_poly.pdbx_strand_id
1 'polypeptide(L)'
;MRRFFRFLALILILLALALAARDGYVSWQTGRLNIMDAGTLWAGLHRDSLQLAEPAITRYLHPYLWHPVTVTILLMPAWLVFGVLGIGLWLLTRLRARPASRDLFMRH
;
A
#
# COMPACT_ATOMS: atom_id res chain seq x y z
N MET A 1 -13.57 12.75 10.06
CA MET A 1 -12.66 12.40 8.95
C MET A 1 -11.35 11.74 9.39
N ARG A 2 -10.59 12.25 10.38
CA ARG A 2 -9.29 11.64 10.79
C ARG A 2 -9.37 10.18 11.26
N ARG A 3 -10.45 9.77 11.93
CA ARG A 3 -10.63 8.38 12.38
C ARG A 3 -10.77 7.42 11.19
N PHE A 4 -11.51 7.82 10.15
CA PHE A 4 -11.70 7.01 8.94
C PHE A 4 -10.36 6.68 8.25
N PHE A 5 -9.51 7.68 8.04
CA PHE A 5 -8.16 7.45 7.48
C PHE A 5 -7.29 6.55 8.34
N ARG A 6 -7.41 6.65 9.68
CA ARG A 6 -6.69 5.75 10.60
C ARG A 6 -7.22 4.31 10.51
N PHE A 7 -8.53 4.13 10.47
CA PHE A 7 -9.14 2.81 10.27
C PHE A 7 -8.71 2.19 8.94
N LEU A 8 -8.75 2.95 7.85
CA LEU A 8 -8.29 2.49 6.54
C LEU A 8 -6.81 2.12 6.55
N ALA A 9 -5.96 2.96 7.15
CA ALA A 9 -4.54 2.67 7.28
C ALA A 9 -4.28 1.39 8.09
N LEU A 10 -5.01 1.19 9.20
CA LEU A 10 -4.91 -0.03 10.01
C LEU A 10 -5.34 -1.27 9.22
N ILE A 11 -6.43 -1.19 8.44
CA ILE A 11 -6.87 -2.29 7.58
C ILE A 11 -5.79 -2.65 6.55
N LEU A 12 -5.17 -1.66 5.90
CA LEU A 12 -4.08 -1.89 4.96
C LEU A 12 -2.85 -2.53 5.62
N ILE A 13 -2.50 -2.09 6.83
CA ILE A 13 -1.38 -2.66 7.59
C ILE A 13 -1.68 -4.11 8.01
N LEU A 14 -2.90 -4.39 8.48
CA LEU A 14 -3.32 -5.75 8.83
C LEU A 14 -3.32 -6.67 7.61
N LEU A 15 -3.78 -6.17 6.46
CA LEU A 15 -3.74 -6.91 5.20
C LEU A 15 -2.29 -7.20 4.78
N ALA A 16 -1.39 -6.21 4.89
CA ALA A 16 0.03 -6.40 4.61
C ALA A 16 0.66 -7.47 5.52
N LEU A 17 0.36 -7.45 6.81
CA LEU A 17 0.82 -8.46 7.77
C LEU A 17 0.26 -9.85 7.45
N ALA A 18 -1.02 -9.96 7.09
CA ALA A 18 -1.63 -11.22 6.71
C ALA A 18 -0.97 -11.81 5.45
N LEU A 19 -0.67 -10.98 4.46
CA LEU A 19 0.05 -11.39 3.24
C LEU A 19 1.48 -11.82 3.55
N ALA A 20 2.21 -11.08 4.40
CA ALA A 20 3.55 -11.46 4.83
C ALA A 20 3.55 -12.80 5.59
N ALA A 21 2.57 -13.01 6.48
CA ALA A 21 2.42 -14.25 7.23
C ALA A 21 2.08 -15.43 6.31
N ARG A 22 1.18 -15.23 5.33
CA ARG A 22 0.87 -16.22 4.28
C ARG A 22 2.13 -16.59 3.51
N ASP A 23 2.86 -15.60 2.98
CA ASP A 23 4.04 -15.85 2.17
C ASP A 23 5.14 -16.55 2.98
N GLY A 24 5.31 -16.19 4.25
CA GLY A 24 6.18 -16.90 5.19
C GLY A 24 5.75 -18.35 5.43
N TYR A 25 4.45 -18.58 5.65
CA TYR A 25 3.90 -19.92 5.86
C TYR A 25 4.05 -20.82 4.64
N VAL A 26 3.70 -20.32 3.45
CA VAL A 26 3.86 -21.04 2.18
C VAL A 26 5.34 -21.30 1.89
N SER A 27 6.21 -20.33 2.16
CA SER A 27 7.64 -20.50 1.96
C SER A 27 8.23 -21.57 2.89
N TRP A 28 7.78 -21.61 4.14
CA TRP A 28 8.15 -22.64 5.11
C TRP A 28 7.70 -24.04 4.66
N GLN A 29 6.45 -24.18 4.22
CA GLN A 29 5.91 -25.47 3.78
C GLN A 29 6.59 -26.00 2.53
N THR A 30 6.86 -25.13 1.56
CA THR A 30 7.40 -25.53 0.25
C THR A 30 8.92 -25.63 0.25
N GLY A 31 9.59 -25.16 1.32
CA GLY A 31 11.05 -25.06 1.39
C GLY A 31 11.66 -24.10 0.36
N ARG A 32 10.83 -23.27 -0.28
CA ARG A 32 11.22 -22.32 -1.33
C ARG A 32 10.65 -20.96 -1.00
N LEU A 33 11.37 -19.89 -1.32
CA LEU A 33 10.85 -18.54 -1.18
C LEU A 33 9.71 -18.35 -2.20
N ASN A 34 8.48 -18.33 -1.70
CA ASN A 34 7.27 -18.11 -2.50
C ASN A 34 6.59 -16.83 -2.02
N ILE A 35 6.94 -15.74 -2.69
CA ILE A 35 6.44 -14.40 -2.40
C ILE A 35 5.43 -14.06 -3.48
N MET A 36 4.25 -13.57 -3.09
CA MET A 36 3.22 -13.20 -4.05
C MET A 36 3.38 -11.75 -4.47
N ASP A 37 3.48 -11.54 -5.79
CA ASP A 37 3.57 -10.20 -6.36
C ASP A 37 2.22 -9.46 -6.28
N ALA A 38 2.28 -8.13 -6.16
CA ALA A 38 1.09 -7.28 -6.07
C ALA A 38 0.17 -7.42 -7.30
N GLY A 39 0.75 -7.57 -8.49
CA GLY A 39 0.02 -7.78 -9.73
C GLY A 39 -0.71 -9.12 -9.76
N THR A 40 -0.10 -10.18 -9.24
CA THR A 40 -0.75 -11.50 -9.12
C THR A 40 -1.92 -11.46 -8.15
N LEU A 41 -1.76 -10.77 -7.01
CA LEU A 41 -2.85 -10.57 -6.06
C LEU A 41 -4.00 -9.75 -6.67
N TRP A 42 -3.70 -8.66 -7.37
CA TRP A 42 -4.73 -7.85 -8.04
C TRP A 42 -5.43 -8.66 -9.14
N ALA A 43 -4.68 -9.36 -9.99
CA ALA A 43 -5.25 -10.21 -11.03
C ALA A 43 -6.11 -11.34 -10.46
N GLY A 44 -5.78 -11.86 -9.28
CA GLY A 44 -6.59 -12.83 -8.54
C GLY A 44 -7.89 -12.26 -7.97
N LEU A 45 -7.92 -10.97 -7.63
CA LEU A 45 -9.13 -10.28 -7.18
C LEU A 45 -10.03 -9.87 -8.35
N HIS A 46 -9.45 -9.22 -9.36
CA HIS A 46 -10.22 -8.71 -10.51
C HIS A 46 -9.32 -8.44 -11.73
N ARG A 47 -9.04 -9.49 -12.51
CA ARG A 47 -8.19 -9.43 -13.71
C ARG A 47 -8.61 -8.37 -14.73
N ASP A 48 -9.91 -8.25 -15.00
CA ASP A 48 -10.42 -7.31 -16.02
C ASP A 48 -10.13 -5.86 -15.63
N SER A 49 -10.13 -5.56 -14.32
CA SER A 49 -9.85 -4.20 -13.85
C SER A 49 -8.39 -3.82 -14.10
N LEU A 50 -7.49 -4.79 -13.99
CA LEU A 50 -6.07 -4.61 -14.28
C LEU A 50 -5.82 -4.39 -15.78
N GLN A 51 -6.49 -5.17 -16.64
CA GLN A 51 -6.41 -5.02 -18.09
C GLN A 51 -6.99 -3.70 -18.60
N LEU A 52 -8.01 -3.17 -17.92
CA LEU A 52 -8.58 -1.86 -18.24
C LEU A 52 -7.73 -0.70 -17.69
N ALA A 53 -7.01 -0.91 -16.59
CA ALA A 53 -6.17 0.11 -15.98
C ALA A 53 -5.01 0.53 -16.88
N GLU A 54 -4.39 -0.42 -17.60
CA GLU A 54 -3.30 -0.18 -18.54
C GLU A 54 -3.65 0.86 -19.63
N PRO A 55 -4.65 0.62 -20.50
CA PRO A 55 -5.02 1.56 -21.54
C PRO A 55 -5.59 2.85 -20.96
N ALA A 56 -6.26 2.81 -19.80
CA ALA A 56 -6.75 4.02 -19.15
C ALA A 56 -5.60 4.95 -18.73
N ILE A 57 -4.61 4.44 -18.00
CA ILE A 57 -3.46 5.25 -17.55
C ILE A 57 -2.63 5.74 -18.74
N THR A 58 -2.41 4.86 -19.72
CA THR A 58 -1.65 5.19 -20.93
C THR A 58 -2.33 6.27 -21.76
N ARG A 59 -3.67 6.23 -21.88
CA ARG A 59 -4.45 7.17 -22.69
C ARG A 59 -4.73 8.51 -21.99
N TYR A 60 -4.97 8.50 -20.68
CA TYR A 60 -5.41 9.70 -19.96
C TYR A 60 -4.30 10.44 -19.23
N LEU A 61 -3.19 9.78 -18.89
CA LEU A 61 -2.12 10.39 -18.10
C LEU A 61 -0.82 10.44 -18.90
N HIS A 62 -0.11 9.31 -19.02
CA HIS A 62 1.12 9.17 -19.79
C HIS A 62 1.55 7.70 -19.84
N PRO A 63 2.04 7.17 -20.97
CA PRO A 63 2.52 5.78 -21.08
C PRO A 63 3.59 5.42 -20.04
N TYR A 64 4.47 6.39 -19.72
CA TYR A 64 5.56 6.20 -18.75
C TYR A 64 5.08 5.87 -17.31
N LEU A 65 3.86 6.27 -16.96
CA LEU A 65 3.28 5.98 -15.63
C LEU A 65 2.86 4.52 -15.51
N TRP A 66 2.42 3.91 -16.61
CA TRP A 66 2.15 2.48 -16.61
C TRP A 66 3.46 1.69 -16.65
N HIS A 67 4.31 1.96 -17.65
CA HIS A 67 5.63 1.37 -17.80
C HIS A 67 6.73 2.45 -17.75
N PRO A 68 7.63 2.45 -16.76
CA PRO A 68 7.92 1.36 -15.83
C PRO A 68 7.22 1.47 -14.46
N VAL A 69 6.60 2.60 -14.11
CA VAL A 69 6.27 2.89 -12.70
C VAL A 69 5.26 1.91 -12.11
N THR A 70 4.08 1.77 -12.72
CA THR A 70 3.02 0.90 -12.19
C THR A 70 3.41 -0.57 -12.29
N VAL A 71 3.97 -1.00 -13.42
CA VAL A 71 4.45 -2.39 -13.57
C VAL A 71 5.53 -2.75 -12.56
N THR A 72 6.47 -1.85 -12.26
CA THR A 72 7.48 -2.09 -11.22
C THR A 72 6.80 -2.33 -9.87
N ILE A 73 5.80 -1.52 -9.50
CA ILE A 73 5.03 -1.70 -8.26
C ILE A 73 4.27 -3.04 -8.27
N LEU A 74 3.71 -3.44 -9.41
CA LEU A 74 2.98 -4.70 -9.54
C LEU A 74 3.88 -5.93 -9.42
N LEU A 75 5.16 -5.81 -9.80
CA LEU A 75 6.16 -6.87 -9.64
C LEU A 75 6.76 -6.91 -8.22
N MET A 76 6.50 -5.90 -7.37
CA MET A 76 6.95 -5.93 -5.99
C MET A 76 6.09 -6.89 -5.14
N PRO A 77 6.64 -7.40 -4.02
CA PRO A 77 5.88 -8.20 -3.08
C PRO A 77 4.62 -7.49 -2.60
N ALA A 78 3.48 -8.17 -2.67
CA ALA A 78 2.18 -7.59 -2.32
C ALA A 78 2.17 -7.01 -0.90
N TRP A 79 2.71 -7.77 0.07
CA TRP A 79 2.81 -7.33 1.47
C TRP A 79 3.60 -6.03 1.63
N LEU A 80 4.64 -5.82 0.81
CA LEU A 80 5.48 -4.62 0.85
C LEU A 80 4.70 -3.43 0.32
N VAL A 81 4.01 -3.58 -0.83
CA VAL A 81 3.20 -2.52 -1.43
C VAL A 81 2.09 -2.07 -0.46
N PHE A 82 1.28 -2.98 0.07
CA PHE A 82 0.23 -2.63 1.03
C PHE A 82 0.80 -2.10 2.35
N GLY A 83 1.93 -2.63 2.82
CA GLY A 83 2.59 -2.19 4.04
C GLY A 83 3.07 -0.74 3.93
N VAL A 84 3.75 -0.39 2.84
CA VAL A 84 4.22 0.98 2.58
C VAL A 84 3.04 1.94 2.45
N LEU A 85 1.99 1.57 1.72
CA LEU A 85 0.79 2.40 1.58
C LEU A 85 0.08 2.62 2.93
N GLY A 86 -0.09 1.55 3.72
CA GLY A 86 -0.71 1.60 5.04
C GLY A 86 0.09 2.44 6.04
N ILE A 87 1.40 2.22 6.12
CA ILE A 87 2.30 2.99 7.00
C ILE A 87 2.34 4.45 6.56
N GLY A 88 2.44 4.73 5.26
CA GLY A 88 2.45 6.09 4.71
C GLY A 88 1.19 6.86 5.08
N LEU A 89 0.01 6.25 4.90
CA LEU A 89 -1.26 6.84 5.32
C LEU A 89 -1.33 7.08 6.82
N TRP A 90 -0.90 6.09 7.62
CA TRP A 90 -0.90 6.22 9.08
C TRP A 90 0.01 7.38 9.54
N LEU A 91 1.21 7.49 8.97
CA LEU A 91 2.17 8.55 9.28
C LEU A 91 1.60 9.92 8.91
N LEU A 92 0.94 10.04 7.76
CA LEU A 92 0.29 11.28 7.31
C LEU A 92 -0.79 11.75 8.31
N THR A 93 -1.55 10.80 8.90
CA THR A 93 -2.55 11.14 9.93
C THR A 93 -1.94 11.56 11.28
N ARG A 94 -0.70 11.15 11.57
CA ARG A 94 0.06 11.55 12.78
C ARG A 94 0.75 12.90 12.61
N LEU A 95 1.34 13.18 11.44
CA LEU A 95 2.02 14.45 11.15
C LEU A 95 1.07 15.65 11.25
N ARG A 96 -0.20 15.49 10.85
CA ARG A 96 -1.23 16.52 11.01
C ARG A 96 -1.73 16.71 12.45
N ALA A 97 -1.26 15.92 13.42
CA ALA A 97 -1.70 15.95 14.81
C ALA A 97 -0.68 16.63 15.75
N ARG A 98 0.20 17.50 15.24
CA ARG A 98 0.99 18.36 16.11
C ARG A 98 0.05 19.35 16.82
N PRO A 99 -0.05 19.30 18.16
CA PRO A 99 -0.72 20.34 18.92
C PRO A 99 0.04 21.64 18.71
N ALA A 100 -0.69 22.73 18.51
CA ALA A 100 -0.20 24.07 18.68
C ALA A 100 0.12 24.28 20.18
N SER A 101 1.16 23.64 20.70
CA SER A 101 1.75 24.00 22.00
C SER A 101 2.76 25.10 21.75
N ARG A 102 2.24 26.28 21.39
CA ARG A 102 3.01 27.53 21.30
C ARG A 102 2.45 28.64 22.21
N ASP A 103 1.59 28.30 23.16
CA ASP A 103 0.94 29.28 24.05
C ASP A 103 1.51 29.28 25.50
N LEU A 104 2.61 28.57 25.76
CA LEU A 104 3.24 28.56 27.10
C LEU A 104 4.28 29.67 27.33
N PHE A 105 4.45 30.61 26.38
CA PHE A 105 5.41 31.71 26.50
C PHE A 105 4.79 33.08 26.85
N MET A 106 3.47 33.15 27.10
CA MET A 106 2.75 34.38 27.49
C MET A 106 2.51 34.44 29.01
N ARG A 107 3.50 34.06 29.82
CA ARG A 107 3.55 34.37 31.25
C ARG A 107 4.73 35.31 31.50
N HIS A 108 4.51 36.60 31.28
CA HIS A 108 5.31 37.67 31.85
C HIS A 108 4.37 38.79 32.27
#